data_AF-A0AAJ5JZD9-F1
#
_entry.id   AF-A0AAJ5JZD9-F1
#
_cell.length_a   1.000
_cell.length_b   1.000
_cell.length_c   1.000
_cell.angle_alpha   90.00
_cell.angle_beta   90.00
_cell.angle_gamma   90.00
#
_symmetry.space_group_name_H-M   'P 1'
#
loop_
_entity.id
_entity.type
_entity.pdbx_description
1 polymer ?
#
loop_
_entity_poly.entity_id
_entity_poly.type
_entity_poly.pdbx_seq_one_letter_code
_entity_poly.pdbx_strand_id
1 'polypeptide(L)'
;MPIPHPRLAVPLDRAVYRQLLTDHYPWTEVTVDLARRQAEGLSGVFDAQQGPDWARFVWVRGTLRGGFSAAGDVTWPATLSALPRAQVTLTALDPAVADLVWISRDQTPQVLEAPWPGPQATLERQRFSGVLLAGQACSFWEGGRTVGGTLPPPGVPCLTLSRLPGGAEAHAALLGFWRELIATAHRVTPLDEAWRLVSLRLAGEYPCLDPFAREVTVQGGQLQVEPDVPAAEVQPALLSAFQATLARVGLRLADLPLAELRARPEWASAGLEVA
;
A
#
# COMPACT_ATOMS: atom_id res chain seq x y z
N MET A 1 9.97 -17.08 -18.60
CA MET A 1 8.54 -16.99 -18.95
C MET A 1 7.94 -15.87 -18.11
N PRO A 2 7.06 -15.00 -18.64
CA PRO A 2 6.40 -13.98 -17.83
C PRO A 2 5.57 -14.68 -16.74
N ILE A 3 5.69 -14.20 -15.50
CA ILE A 3 4.88 -14.68 -14.38
C ILE A 3 3.47 -14.10 -14.60
N PRO A 4 2.41 -14.93 -14.62
CA PRO A 4 1.06 -14.43 -14.84
C PRO A 4 0.64 -13.48 -13.71
N HIS A 5 -0.05 -12.39 -14.06
CA HIS A 5 -0.55 -11.45 -13.06
C HIS A 5 -1.56 -12.15 -12.13
N PRO A 6 -1.36 -12.09 -10.79
CA PRO A 6 -2.26 -12.74 -9.87
C PRO A 6 -3.62 -12.04 -9.83
N ARG A 7 -4.70 -12.79 -10.03
CA ARG A 7 -6.06 -12.30 -9.77
C ARG A 7 -6.33 -12.35 -8.26
N LEU A 8 -5.95 -11.29 -7.55
CA LEU A 8 -6.13 -11.20 -6.11
C LEU A 8 -7.61 -11.39 -5.71
N ALA A 9 -7.89 -12.18 -4.69
CA ALA A 9 -9.23 -12.23 -4.11
C ALA A 9 -9.53 -10.87 -3.46
N VAL A 10 -10.69 -10.30 -3.75
CA VAL A 10 -11.15 -9.03 -3.15
C VAL A 10 -12.33 -9.31 -2.21
N PRO A 11 -12.51 -8.48 -1.16
CA PRO A 11 -13.69 -8.57 -0.30
C PRO A 11 -14.96 -8.38 -1.15
N LEU A 12 -15.96 -9.26 -0.99
CA LEU A 12 -17.20 -9.19 -1.77
C LEU A 12 -18.37 -8.58 -1.00
N ASP A 13 -18.15 -8.15 0.24
CA ASP A 13 -19.17 -7.58 1.15
C ASP A 13 -19.94 -6.41 0.54
N ARG A 14 -19.31 -5.63 -0.35
CA ARG A 14 -19.91 -4.49 -1.06
C ARG A 14 -20.04 -4.72 -2.57
N ALA A 15 -20.38 -5.94 -2.97
CA ALA A 15 -20.69 -6.23 -4.36
C ALA A 15 -21.93 -5.47 -4.82
N VAL A 16 -21.79 -4.69 -5.90
CA VAL A 16 -22.88 -3.98 -6.57
C VAL A 16 -23.74 -4.97 -7.35
N TYR A 17 -23.07 -5.82 -8.11
CA TYR A 17 -23.67 -6.98 -8.76
C TYR A 17 -22.64 -8.11 -8.80
N ARG A 18 -23.13 -9.35 -8.77
CA ARG A 18 -22.30 -10.56 -8.77
C ARG A 18 -22.71 -11.46 -9.93
N GLN A 19 -21.72 -11.95 -10.67
CA GLN A 19 -21.87 -12.97 -11.73
C GLN A 19 -23.02 -12.66 -12.72
N LEU A 20 -23.19 -11.38 -13.05
CA LEU A 20 -24.20 -10.93 -13.99
C LEU A 20 -23.79 -11.37 -15.40
N LEU A 21 -24.67 -12.09 -16.09
CA LEU A 21 -24.39 -12.62 -17.42
C LEU A 21 -24.64 -11.53 -18.47
N THR A 22 -23.64 -11.25 -19.28
CA THR A 22 -23.74 -10.27 -20.38
C THR A 22 -24.68 -10.71 -21.51
N ASP A 23 -25.05 -12.00 -21.54
CA ASP A 23 -26.11 -12.53 -22.40
C ASP A 23 -27.50 -11.94 -22.08
N HIS A 24 -27.73 -11.57 -20.80
CA HIS A 24 -29.02 -11.06 -20.33
C HIS A 24 -28.97 -9.58 -20.00
N TYR A 25 -27.78 -9.05 -19.72
CA TYR A 25 -27.54 -7.65 -19.44
C TYR A 25 -26.34 -7.18 -20.27
N PRO A 26 -26.59 -6.70 -21.50
CA PRO A 26 -25.56 -6.46 -22.49
C PRO A 26 -24.45 -5.52 -22.02
N TRP A 27 -23.27 -5.67 -22.62
CA TRP A 27 -22.11 -4.83 -22.35
C TRP A 27 -22.37 -3.32 -22.45
N THR A 28 -23.32 -2.90 -23.28
CA THR A 28 -23.75 -1.50 -23.38
C THR A 28 -24.30 -0.99 -22.05
N GLU A 29 -25.19 -1.77 -21.41
CA GLU A 29 -25.79 -1.42 -20.12
C GLU A 29 -24.76 -1.45 -18.99
N VAL A 30 -23.85 -2.44 -19.01
CA VAL A 30 -22.72 -2.52 -18.07
C VAL A 30 -21.84 -1.28 -18.19
N THR A 31 -21.51 -0.87 -19.42
CA THR A 31 -20.63 0.27 -19.68
C THR A 31 -21.28 1.58 -19.24
N VAL A 32 -22.58 1.76 -19.49
CA VAL A 32 -23.33 2.95 -19.05
C VAL A 32 -23.37 3.04 -17.52
N ASP A 33 -23.65 1.94 -16.81
CA ASP A 33 -23.65 1.94 -15.34
C ASP A 33 -22.27 2.23 -14.76
N LEU A 34 -21.21 1.63 -15.31
CA LEU A 34 -19.83 1.90 -14.89
C LEU A 34 -19.44 3.37 -15.10
N ALA A 35 -19.81 3.97 -16.24
CA ALA A 35 -19.54 5.39 -16.51
C ALA A 35 -20.26 6.30 -15.50
N ARG A 36 -21.52 6.00 -15.16
CA ARG A 36 -22.27 6.72 -14.13
C ARG A 36 -21.58 6.63 -12.77
N ARG A 37 -21.20 5.43 -12.34
CA ARG A 37 -20.53 5.20 -11.05
C ARG A 37 -19.15 5.84 -10.98
N GLN A 38 -18.43 5.84 -12.10
CA GLN A 38 -17.17 6.55 -12.21
C GLN A 38 -17.36 8.04 -11.92
N ALA A 39 -18.39 8.67 -12.50
CA ALA A 39 -18.72 10.06 -12.22
C ALA A 39 -19.16 10.30 -10.75
N GLU A 40 -19.74 9.29 -10.10
CA GLU A 40 -20.08 9.29 -8.68
C GLU A 40 -18.88 9.04 -7.74
N GLY A 41 -17.67 8.88 -8.28
CA GLY A 41 -16.45 8.73 -7.48
C GLY A 41 -16.12 7.29 -7.07
N LEU A 42 -16.55 6.28 -7.84
CA LEU A 42 -16.31 4.86 -7.57
C LEU A 42 -14.84 4.55 -7.21
N SER A 43 -14.65 3.84 -6.11
CA SER A 43 -13.48 3.01 -5.84
C SER A 43 -13.91 1.56 -5.86
N GLY A 44 -13.25 0.72 -6.65
CA GLY A 44 -13.69 -0.66 -6.81
C GLY A 44 -13.02 -1.42 -7.92
N VAL A 45 -13.40 -2.69 -8.03
CA VAL A 45 -12.94 -3.59 -9.08
C VAL A 45 -14.11 -4.11 -9.90
N PHE A 46 -13.93 -4.13 -11.21
CA PHE A 46 -14.80 -4.82 -12.13
C PHE A 46 -14.08 -6.03 -12.67
N ASP A 47 -14.63 -7.21 -12.43
CA ASP A 47 -14.15 -8.48 -12.94
C ASP A 47 -15.06 -8.95 -14.07
N ALA A 48 -14.48 -9.29 -15.23
CA ALA A 48 -15.14 -10.00 -16.31
C ALA A 48 -14.49 -11.36 -16.51
N GLN A 49 -15.28 -12.42 -16.64
CA GLN A 49 -14.79 -13.77 -16.80
C GLN A 49 -15.60 -14.57 -17.82
N GLN A 50 -14.92 -15.28 -18.71
CA GLN A 50 -15.54 -16.22 -19.65
C GLN A 50 -14.69 -17.50 -19.68
N GLY A 51 -15.13 -18.53 -18.93
CA GLY A 51 -14.33 -19.73 -18.74
C GLY A 51 -13.02 -19.45 -17.99
N PRO A 52 -11.85 -19.84 -18.51
CA PRO A 52 -10.55 -19.56 -17.89
C PRO A 52 -10.08 -18.11 -18.08
N ASP A 53 -10.60 -17.43 -19.11
CA ASP A 53 -10.18 -16.08 -19.46
C ASP A 53 -10.88 -15.06 -18.56
N TRP A 54 -10.13 -14.07 -18.12
CA TRP A 54 -10.64 -13.00 -17.27
C TRP A 54 -9.91 -11.68 -17.52
N ALA A 55 -10.59 -10.60 -17.19
CA ALA A 55 -10.03 -9.25 -17.13
C ALA A 55 -10.55 -8.55 -15.87
N ARG A 56 -9.68 -7.78 -15.22
CA ARG A 56 -10.03 -6.94 -14.08
C ARG A 56 -9.71 -5.49 -14.39
N PHE A 57 -10.66 -4.60 -14.12
CA PHE A 57 -10.49 -3.16 -14.17
C PHE A 57 -10.59 -2.58 -12.76
N VAL A 58 -9.79 -1.54 -12.48
CA VAL A 58 -9.70 -0.94 -11.15
C VAL A 58 -9.94 0.56 -11.22
N TRP A 59 -10.87 1.04 -10.39
CA TRP A 59 -11.12 2.47 -10.19
C TRP A 59 -10.70 2.88 -8.78
N VAL A 60 -10.12 4.08 -8.67
CA VAL A 60 -9.80 4.73 -7.41
C VAL A 60 -10.37 6.13 -7.45
N ARG A 61 -11.33 6.42 -6.56
CA ARG A 61 -11.98 7.74 -6.42
C ARG A 61 -12.49 8.31 -7.75
N GLY A 62 -13.19 7.49 -8.54
CA GLY A 62 -13.76 7.88 -9.84
C GLY A 62 -12.75 7.94 -10.98
N THR A 63 -11.49 7.56 -10.77
CA THR A 63 -10.48 7.50 -11.82
C THR A 63 -10.20 6.04 -12.18
N LEU A 64 -10.42 5.67 -13.45
CA LEU A 64 -9.99 4.37 -13.96
C LEU A 64 -8.47 4.32 -13.98
N ARG A 65 -7.87 3.38 -13.24
CA ARG A 65 -6.42 3.15 -13.27
C ARG A 65 -6.00 2.37 -14.52
N GLY A 66 -6.83 1.39 -14.90
CA GLY A 66 -6.63 0.56 -16.09
C GLY A 66 -7.27 -0.81 -15.94
N GLY A 67 -6.99 -1.69 -16.89
CA GLY A 67 -7.40 -3.08 -16.89
C GLY A 67 -6.21 -4.02 -17.03
N PHE A 68 -6.30 -5.22 -16.47
CA PHE A 68 -5.29 -6.27 -16.61
C PHE A 68 -5.91 -7.66 -16.62
N SER A 69 -5.16 -8.61 -17.15
CA SER A 69 -5.49 -10.05 -17.23
C SER A 69 -4.26 -10.86 -16.85
N ALA A 70 -4.37 -12.19 -16.87
CA ALA A 70 -3.20 -13.06 -16.69
C ALA A 70 -2.08 -12.80 -17.73
N ALA A 71 -2.42 -12.25 -18.90
CA ALA A 71 -1.48 -11.99 -20.00
C ALA A 71 -0.85 -10.59 -19.97
N GLY A 72 -1.30 -9.69 -19.09
CA GLY A 72 -0.84 -8.30 -19.05
C GLY A 72 -1.97 -7.28 -18.97
N ASP A 73 -1.59 -6.02 -19.06
CA ASP A 73 -2.51 -4.89 -19.15
C ASP A 73 -3.42 -5.02 -20.39
N VAL A 74 -4.70 -4.66 -20.24
CA VAL A 74 -5.73 -4.73 -21.28
C VAL A 74 -6.57 -3.46 -21.32
N THR A 75 -7.13 -3.17 -22.49
CA THR A 75 -8.05 -2.04 -22.68
C THR A 75 -9.49 -2.50 -22.62
N TRP A 76 -10.41 -1.59 -22.25
CA TRP A 76 -11.84 -1.89 -22.23
C TRP A 76 -12.35 -2.46 -23.56
N PRO A 77 -12.07 -1.85 -24.74
CA PRO A 77 -12.53 -2.41 -26.02
C PRO A 77 -11.95 -3.80 -26.34
N ALA A 78 -10.69 -4.04 -25.97
CA ALA A 78 -10.08 -5.37 -26.14
C ALA A 78 -10.78 -6.42 -25.29
N THR A 79 -11.15 -6.09 -24.04
CA THR A 79 -11.91 -6.99 -23.17
C THR A 79 -13.30 -7.29 -23.73
N LEU A 80 -14.05 -6.28 -24.19
CA LEU A 80 -15.38 -6.49 -24.79
C LEU A 80 -15.33 -7.44 -25.98
N SER A 81 -14.26 -7.37 -26.77
CA SER A 81 -14.05 -8.21 -27.95
C SER A 81 -13.63 -9.63 -27.57
N ALA A 82 -12.78 -9.78 -26.56
CA ALA A 82 -12.27 -11.08 -26.10
C ALA A 82 -13.28 -11.86 -25.24
N LEU A 83 -14.14 -11.17 -24.49
CA LEU A 83 -15.10 -11.76 -23.55
C LEU A 83 -16.55 -11.34 -23.90
N PRO A 84 -17.07 -11.68 -25.09
CA PRO A 84 -18.38 -11.22 -25.55
C PRO A 84 -19.55 -11.76 -24.72
N ARG A 85 -19.37 -12.87 -24.01
CA ARG A 85 -20.38 -13.55 -23.18
C ARG A 85 -19.86 -13.78 -21.75
N ALA A 86 -19.29 -12.73 -21.17
CA ALA A 86 -18.73 -12.75 -19.83
C ALA A 86 -19.78 -12.85 -18.71
N GLN A 87 -19.38 -13.47 -17.60
CA GLN A 87 -19.96 -13.21 -16.29
C GLN A 87 -19.20 -12.05 -15.66
N VAL A 88 -19.91 -11.01 -15.24
CA VAL A 88 -19.29 -9.79 -14.71
C VAL A 88 -19.67 -9.56 -13.25
N THR A 89 -18.72 -9.06 -12.48
CA THR A 89 -18.90 -8.72 -11.06
C THR A 89 -18.30 -7.34 -10.83
N LEU A 90 -19.07 -6.45 -10.21
CA LEU A 90 -18.59 -5.14 -9.77
C LEU A 90 -18.65 -5.10 -8.26
N THR A 91 -17.52 -4.78 -7.66
CA THR A 91 -17.38 -4.68 -6.21
C THR A 91 -16.86 -3.30 -5.87
N ALA A 92 -17.63 -2.55 -5.08
CA ALA A 92 -17.16 -1.30 -4.50
C ALA A 92 -16.19 -1.63 -3.35
N LEU A 93 -15.05 -0.94 -3.30
CA LEU A 93 -14.01 -1.16 -2.31
C LEU A 93 -13.67 0.15 -1.61
N ASP A 94 -13.03 0.04 -0.45
CA ASP A 94 -12.31 1.18 0.11
C ASP A 94 -11.24 1.67 -0.90
N PRO A 95 -11.05 2.99 -1.08
CA PRO A 95 -10.02 3.53 -1.97
C PRO A 95 -8.63 2.93 -1.74
N ALA A 96 -8.24 2.70 -0.49
CA ALA A 96 -6.95 2.09 -0.14
C ALA A 96 -6.81 0.68 -0.71
N VAL A 97 -7.86 -0.14 -0.55
CA VAL A 97 -7.89 -1.52 -1.05
C VAL A 97 -7.86 -1.54 -2.58
N ALA A 98 -8.63 -0.67 -3.24
CA ALA A 98 -8.62 -0.59 -4.70
C ALA A 98 -7.23 -0.19 -5.23
N ASP A 99 -6.57 0.77 -4.60
CA ASP A 99 -5.22 1.21 -4.98
C ASP A 99 -4.18 0.09 -4.75
N LEU A 100 -4.27 -0.65 -3.64
CA LEU A 100 -3.43 -1.84 -3.40
C LEU A 100 -3.64 -2.92 -4.46
N VAL A 101 -4.88 -3.22 -4.86
CA VAL A 101 -5.13 -4.19 -5.94
C VAL A 101 -4.44 -3.77 -7.23
N TRP A 102 -4.48 -2.48 -7.57
CA TRP A 102 -3.83 -1.95 -8.77
C TRP A 102 -2.31 -2.06 -8.69
N ILE A 103 -1.70 -1.60 -7.59
CA ILE A 103 -0.24 -1.60 -7.42
C ILE A 103 0.33 -3.02 -7.35
N SER A 104 -0.38 -3.94 -6.68
CA SER A 104 0.08 -5.31 -6.48
C SER A 104 0.04 -6.20 -7.72
N ARG A 105 -0.59 -5.75 -8.83
CA ARG A 105 -0.74 -6.57 -10.05
C ARG A 105 0.60 -6.95 -10.69
N ASP A 106 1.63 -6.12 -10.52
CA ASP A 106 2.96 -6.30 -11.12
C ASP A 106 4.04 -6.67 -10.08
N GLN A 107 3.63 -6.89 -8.82
CA GLN A 107 4.57 -7.18 -7.74
C GLN A 107 4.96 -8.65 -7.71
N THR A 108 6.22 -8.91 -7.38
CA THR A 108 6.71 -10.27 -7.17
C THR A 108 6.35 -10.73 -5.75
N PRO A 109 5.64 -11.86 -5.56
CA PRO A 109 5.36 -12.40 -4.25
C PRO A 109 6.65 -12.72 -3.47
N GLN A 110 6.71 -12.31 -2.21
CA GLN A 110 7.80 -12.61 -1.29
C GLN A 110 7.33 -13.57 -0.20
N VAL A 111 8.07 -14.66 0.01
CA VAL A 111 7.76 -15.66 1.05
C VAL A 111 8.10 -15.09 2.42
N LEU A 112 7.17 -15.20 3.37
CA LEU A 112 7.46 -14.90 4.77
C LEU A 112 8.15 -16.09 5.45
N GLU A 113 9.13 -15.80 6.31
CA GLU A 113 9.98 -16.81 6.96
C GLU A 113 9.21 -17.74 7.91
N ALA A 114 8.06 -17.30 8.43
CA ALA A 114 7.24 -18.05 9.38
C ALA A 114 5.78 -18.19 8.89
N PRO A 115 5.10 -19.30 9.22
CA PRO A 115 3.67 -19.44 8.95
C PRO A 115 2.84 -18.50 9.84
N TRP A 116 1.62 -18.20 9.41
CA TRP A 116 0.69 -17.39 10.19
C TRP A 116 0.36 -18.04 11.56
N PRO A 117 0.20 -17.29 12.66
CA PRO A 117 0.33 -15.83 12.83
C PRO A 117 1.74 -15.34 13.19
N GLY A 118 2.77 -16.19 13.07
CA GLY A 118 4.15 -15.83 13.42
C GLY A 118 4.66 -14.47 12.90
N PRO A 119 4.45 -14.12 11.63
CA PRO A 119 4.93 -12.85 11.08
C PRO A 119 4.05 -11.63 11.44
N GLN A 120 2.88 -11.80 12.07
CA GLN A 120 1.92 -10.71 12.29
C GLN A 120 2.55 -9.53 13.06
N ALA A 121 3.16 -9.79 14.20
CA ALA A 121 3.77 -8.73 15.02
C ALA A 121 4.93 -8.02 14.29
N THR A 122 5.60 -8.71 13.37
CA THR A 122 6.65 -8.11 12.53
C THR A 122 6.03 -7.19 11.47
N LEU A 123 4.98 -7.63 10.78
CA LEU A 123 4.26 -6.81 9.80
C LEU A 123 3.64 -5.55 10.43
N GLU A 124 3.07 -5.68 11.63
CA GLU A 124 2.52 -4.57 12.40
C GLU A 124 3.61 -3.56 12.78
N ARG A 125 4.75 -4.04 13.29
CA ARG A 125 5.89 -3.22 13.71
C ARG A 125 6.56 -2.53 12.54
N GLN A 126 6.78 -3.24 11.44
CA GLN A 126 7.37 -2.71 10.20
C GLN A 126 6.42 -1.84 9.39
N ARG A 127 5.20 -1.60 9.88
CA ARG A 127 4.19 -0.79 9.20
C ARG A 127 3.92 -1.27 7.77
N PHE A 128 3.89 -2.60 7.60
CA PHE A 128 3.71 -3.22 6.30
C PHE A 128 2.50 -2.65 5.57
N SER A 129 2.71 -2.29 4.31
CA SER A 129 1.68 -1.77 3.40
C SER A 129 1.74 -2.55 2.10
N GLY A 130 0.68 -3.28 1.79
CA GLY A 130 0.68 -4.28 0.73
C GLY A 130 -0.43 -5.32 0.88
N VAL A 131 -0.25 -6.47 0.23
CA VAL A 131 -1.20 -7.59 0.26
C VAL A 131 -0.52 -8.81 0.86
N LEU A 132 -1.23 -9.50 1.76
CA LEU A 132 -0.82 -10.77 2.36
C LEU A 132 -1.68 -11.90 1.76
N LEU A 133 -1.03 -12.91 1.20
CA LEU A 133 -1.64 -14.05 0.52
C LEU A 133 -1.30 -15.35 1.26
N ALA A 134 -2.31 -16.19 1.49
CA ALA A 134 -2.11 -17.50 2.11
C ALA A 134 -3.19 -18.49 1.66
N GLY A 135 -2.87 -19.34 0.69
CA GLY A 135 -3.85 -20.24 0.08
C GLY A 135 -5.00 -19.45 -0.55
N GLN A 136 -6.21 -19.59 0.01
CA GLN A 136 -7.41 -18.86 -0.43
C GLN A 136 -7.62 -17.53 0.33
N ALA A 137 -6.86 -17.28 1.39
CA ALA A 137 -6.95 -16.04 2.15
C ALA A 137 -6.15 -14.92 1.47
N CYS A 138 -6.74 -13.74 1.41
CA CYS A 138 -6.14 -12.51 0.88
C CYS A 138 -6.53 -11.37 1.81
N SER A 139 -5.54 -10.70 2.41
CA SER A 139 -5.77 -9.53 3.26
C SER A 139 -4.94 -8.34 2.78
N PHE A 140 -5.52 -7.16 2.93
CA PHE A 140 -4.95 -5.88 2.50
C PHE A 140 -4.49 -5.12 3.73
N TRP A 141 -3.29 -4.56 3.67
CA TRP A 141 -2.63 -3.93 4.79
C TRP A 141 -2.15 -2.53 4.45
N GLU A 142 -2.30 -1.59 5.39
CA GLU A 142 -1.70 -0.27 5.36
C GLU A 142 -1.15 0.09 6.75
N GLY A 143 0.08 0.59 6.79
CA GLY A 143 0.71 1.02 8.03
C GLY A 143 0.75 -0.06 9.12
N GLY A 144 0.83 -1.34 8.73
CA GLY A 144 0.84 -2.47 9.64
C GLY A 144 -0.53 -2.82 10.20
N ARG A 145 -1.64 -2.33 9.61
CA ARG A 145 -3.00 -2.70 9.99
C ARG A 145 -3.75 -3.29 8.81
N THR A 146 -4.67 -4.21 9.08
CA THR A 146 -5.57 -4.73 8.05
C THR A 146 -6.62 -3.68 7.69
N VAL A 147 -6.75 -3.40 6.40
CA VAL A 147 -7.77 -2.48 5.84
C VAL A 147 -8.86 -3.21 5.06
N GLY A 148 -8.66 -4.52 4.79
CA GLY A 148 -9.70 -5.36 4.18
C GLY A 148 -9.25 -6.80 3.97
N GLY A 149 -10.20 -7.63 3.51
CA GLY A 149 -9.95 -9.03 3.17
C GLY A 149 -10.06 -9.98 4.36
N THR A 150 -9.46 -11.17 4.22
CA THR A 150 -9.52 -12.24 5.21
C THR A 150 -8.11 -12.63 5.62
N LEU A 151 -7.86 -12.62 6.92
CA LEU A 151 -6.58 -13.07 7.47
C LEU A 151 -6.39 -14.59 7.26
N PRO A 152 -5.15 -15.06 7.10
CA PRO A 152 -4.87 -16.49 6.99
C PRO A 152 -5.31 -17.27 8.23
N PRO A 153 -5.67 -18.55 8.11
CA PRO A 153 -5.78 -19.42 9.26
C PRO A 153 -4.38 -19.76 9.83
N PRO A 154 -4.27 -20.10 11.13
CA PRO A 154 -2.99 -20.48 11.75
C PRO A 154 -2.33 -21.67 11.05
N GLY A 155 -1.00 -21.64 10.98
CA GLY A 155 -0.14 -22.68 10.41
C GLY A 155 0.10 -22.59 8.89
N VAL A 156 -0.53 -21.64 8.19
CA VAL A 156 -0.42 -21.53 6.73
C VAL A 156 0.78 -20.66 6.32
N PRO A 157 1.60 -21.10 5.35
CA PRO A 157 2.67 -20.28 4.78
C PRO A 157 2.08 -19.06 4.06
N CYS A 158 2.73 -17.91 4.22
CA CYS A 158 2.24 -16.64 3.72
C CYS A 158 3.21 -16.04 2.70
N LEU A 159 2.64 -15.36 1.70
CA LEU A 159 3.34 -14.53 0.73
C LEU A 159 2.91 -13.07 0.91
N THR A 160 3.78 -12.13 0.56
CA THR A 160 3.48 -10.70 0.56
C THR A 160 3.71 -10.08 -0.81
N LEU A 161 2.88 -9.10 -1.15
CA LEU A 161 3.04 -8.18 -2.29
C LEU A 161 3.15 -6.77 -1.72
N SER A 162 4.37 -6.30 -1.52
CA SER A 162 4.65 -4.97 -0.94
C SER A 162 4.25 -3.84 -1.89
N ARG A 163 3.77 -2.72 -1.34
CA ARG A 163 3.42 -1.51 -2.12
C ARG A 163 4.64 -0.91 -2.82
N LEU A 164 5.80 -0.91 -2.16
CA LEU A 164 7.07 -0.54 -2.77
C LEU A 164 7.78 -1.80 -3.31
N PRO A 165 8.42 -1.73 -4.49
CA PRO A 165 9.17 -2.84 -5.03
C PRO A 165 10.31 -3.21 -4.07
N GLY A 166 10.35 -4.45 -3.57
CA GLY A 166 11.33 -4.84 -2.55
C GLY A 166 12.79 -4.65 -2.97
N GLY A 167 13.69 -4.57 -1.98
CA GLY A 167 15.14 -4.49 -2.20
C GLY A 167 15.73 -3.11 -1.88
N ALA A 168 16.98 -2.91 -2.30
CA ALA A 168 17.75 -1.72 -1.96
C ALA A 168 17.17 -0.43 -2.56
N GLU A 169 16.54 -0.49 -3.74
CA GLU A 169 15.97 0.68 -4.41
C GLU A 169 14.78 1.28 -3.65
N ALA A 170 13.84 0.46 -3.17
CA ALA A 170 12.74 0.97 -2.34
C ALA A 170 13.22 1.49 -1.00
N HIS A 171 14.24 0.85 -0.40
CA HIS A 171 14.81 1.38 0.83
C HIS A 171 15.42 2.76 0.60
N ALA A 172 16.18 2.95 -0.48
CA ALA A 172 16.75 4.24 -0.86
C ALA A 172 15.66 5.28 -1.15
N ALA A 173 14.59 4.92 -1.85
CA ALA A 173 13.45 5.79 -2.11
C ALA A 173 12.76 6.24 -0.81
N LEU A 174 12.52 5.31 0.12
CA LEU A 174 11.92 5.59 1.41
C LEU A 174 12.79 6.52 2.27
N LEU A 175 14.11 6.30 2.30
CA LEU A 175 15.04 7.21 2.98
C LEU A 175 15.09 8.59 2.32
N GLY A 176 15.03 8.66 0.99
CA GLY A 176 14.92 9.91 0.24
C GLY A 176 13.67 10.70 0.63
N PHE A 177 12.53 10.01 0.72
CA PHE A 177 11.28 10.59 1.20
C PHE A 177 11.40 11.12 2.64
N TRP A 178 11.97 10.35 3.57
CA TRP A 178 12.16 10.78 4.96
C TRP A 178 13.06 12.01 5.09
N ARG A 179 14.15 12.08 4.31
CA ARG A 179 15.03 13.26 4.25
C ARG A 179 14.26 14.51 3.84
N GLU A 180 13.44 14.42 2.79
CA GLU A 180 12.64 15.54 2.32
C GLU A 180 11.55 15.95 3.32
N LEU A 181 10.90 14.98 3.96
CA LEU A 181 9.88 15.21 4.98
C LEU A 181 10.47 15.94 6.20
N ILE A 182 11.59 15.46 6.75
CA ILE A 182 12.26 16.07 7.90
C ILE A 182 12.77 17.46 7.53
N ALA A 183 13.38 17.63 6.36
CA ALA A 183 13.82 18.94 5.89
C ALA A 183 12.64 19.93 5.76
N THR A 184 11.49 19.46 5.26
CA THR A 184 10.28 20.28 5.12
C THR A 184 9.72 20.71 6.47
N ALA A 185 9.65 19.79 7.43
CA ALA A 185 9.23 20.10 8.80
C ALA A 185 10.21 21.06 9.50
N HIS A 186 11.53 20.84 9.32
CA HIS A 186 12.57 21.70 9.88
C HIS A 186 12.50 23.15 9.37
N ARG A 187 12.11 23.36 8.10
CA ARG A 187 11.89 24.71 7.56
C ARG A 187 10.77 25.49 8.25
N VAL A 188 9.81 24.79 8.86
CA VAL A 188 8.73 25.42 9.64
C VAL A 188 9.19 25.70 11.07
N THR A 189 9.80 24.71 11.71
CA THR A 189 10.33 24.81 13.09
C THR A 189 11.61 23.98 13.23
N PRO A 190 12.69 24.54 13.79
CA PRO A 190 13.93 23.78 14.01
C PRO A 190 13.71 22.51 14.85
N LEU A 191 14.11 21.36 14.32
CA LEU A 191 13.84 20.05 14.93
C LEU A 191 15.00 19.46 15.73
N ASP A 192 16.23 19.95 15.54
CA ASP A 192 17.48 19.28 15.95
C ASP A 192 17.51 18.91 17.44
N GLU A 193 17.21 19.89 18.30
CA GLU A 193 17.24 19.68 19.75
C GLU A 193 16.09 18.77 20.20
N ALA A 194 14.90 18.95 19.62
CA ALA A 194 13.76 18.11 19.93
C ALA A 194 14.00 16.66 19.49
N TRP A 195 14.57 16.46 18.30
CA TRP A 195 14.97 15.16 17.76
C TRP A 195 15.99 14.49 18.67
N ARG A 196 17.07 15.18 19.05
CA ARG A 196 18.10 14.65 19.95
C ARG A 196 17.52 14.13 21.27
N LEU A 197 16.64 14.91 21.89
CA LEU A 197 15.99 14.53 23.16
C LEU A 197 15.02 13.37 23.00
N VAL A 198 14.31 13.31 21.86
CA VAL A 198 13.40 12.21 21.53
C VAL A 198 14.17 10.93 21.25
N SER A 199 15.23 10.99 20.45
CA SER A 199 16.14 9.89 20.14
C SER A 199 16.72 9.26 21.41
N LEU A 200 17.21 10.08 22.35
CA LEU A 200 17.68 9.59 23.66
C LEU A 200 16.63 8.76 24.41
N ARG A 201 15.37 9.21 24.38
CA ARG A 201 14.26 8.50 25.05
C ARG A 201 13.88 7.21 24.32
N LEU A 202 13.93 7.23 22.99
CA LEU A 202 13.54 6.11 22.14
C LEU A 202 14.65 5.08 21.91
N ALA A 203 15.91 5.40 22.22
CA ALA A 203 17.05 4.52 22.01
C ALA A 203 16.94 3.15 22.70
N GLY A 204 16.20 3.07 23.82
CA GLY A 204 15.93 1.80 24.50
C GLY A 204 15.02 0.85 23.71
N GLU A 205 14.17 1.37 22.82
CA GLU A 205 13.29 0.60 21.95
C GLU A 205 13.86 0.47 20.53
N TYR A 206 14.56 1.51 20.06
CA TYR A 206 15.18 1.62 18.75
C TYR A 206 16.68 1.93 18.88
N PRO A 207 17.55 0.91 18.98
CA PRO A 207 18.99 1.09 19.15
C PRO A 207 19.62 1.98 18.09
N CYS A 208 19.17 1.93 16.84
CA CYS A 208 19.65 2.81 15.77
C CYS A 208 19.46 4.33 16.01
N LEU A 209 18.60 4.72 16.96
CA LEU A 209 18.43 6.12 17.38
C LEU A 209 19.41 6.54 18.48
N ASP A 210 20.30 5.65 18.93
CA ASP A 210 21.29 5.97 19.95
C ASP A 210 22.19 7.13 19.46
N PRO A 211 22.18 8.30 20.15
CA PRO A 211 23.00 9.45 19.75
C PRO A 211 24.51 9.20 19.86
N PHE A 212 24.93 8.15 20.57
CA PHE A 212 26.33 7.74 20.66
C PHE A 212 26.75 6.85 19.47
N ALA A 213 25.85 5.98 19.00
CA ALA A 213 26.08 5.16 17.81
C ALA A 213 26.05 5.99 16.51
N ARG A 214 25.24 7.06 16.49
CA ARG A 214 25.09 8.00 15.36
C ARG A 214 24.62 7.36 14.05
N GLU A 215 23.98 6.20 14.15
CA GLU A 215 23.43 5.46 13.01
C GLU A 215 22.29 6.22 12.34
N VAL A 216 21.45 6.93 13.10
CA VAL A 216 20.38 7.78 12.60
C VAL A 216 20.42 9.14 13.29
N THR A 217 20.75 10.20 12.54
CA THR A 217 20.88 11.56 13.10
C THR A 217 20.20 12.61 12.23
N VAL A 218 19.76 13.71 12.87
CA VAL A 218 19.23 14.89 12.18
C VAL A 218 20.04 16.11 12.59
N GLN A 219 20.62 16.79 11.62
CA GLN A 219 21.39 18.03 11.81
C GLN A 219 21.07 19.03 10.70
N GLY A 220 20.74 20.27 11.06
CA GLY A 220 20.32 21.31 10.11
C GLY A 220 19.12 20.90 9.26
N GLY A 221 18.22 20.09 9.82
CA GLY A 221 17.08 19.51 9.09
C GLY A 221 17.45 18.41 8.07
N GLN A 222 18.71 17.96 8.04
CA GLN A 222 19.16 16.87 7.17
C GLN A 222 19.19 15.55 7.96
N LEU A 223 18.46 14.54 7.45
CA LEU A 223 18.51 13.19 7.98
C LEU A 223 19.72 12.42 7.39
N GLN A 224 20.57 11.92 8.28
CA GLN A 224 21.66 11.01 7.96
C GLN A 224 21.34 9.64 8.56
N VAL A 225 21.49 8.60 7.74
CA VAL A 225 21.28 7.20 8.11
C VAL A 225 22.49 6.43 7.59
N GLU A 226 23.16 5.68 8.48
CA GLU A 226 24.27 4.80 8.11
C GLU A 226 23.78 3.70 7.15
N PRO A 227 24.54 3.34 6.09
CA PRO A 227 24.09 2.40 5.06
C PRO A 227 23.80 0.99 5.57
N ASP A 228 24.46 0.59 6.66
CA ASP A 228 24.39 -0.78 7.19
C ASP A 228 23.18 -1.01 8.10
N VAL A 229 22.43 0.04 8.45
CA VAL A 229 21.28 -0.08 9.34
C VAL A 229 20.10 -0.73 8.58
N PRO A 230 19.56 -1.86 9.05
CA PRO A 230 18.50 -2.55 8.35
C PRO A 230 17.24 -1.70 8.19
N ALA A 231 16.61 -1.75 7.01
CA ALA A 231 15.36 -1.05 6.72
C ALA A 231 14.25 -1.36 7.75
N ALA A 232 14.18 -2.62 8.18
CA ALA A 232 13.24 -3.13 9.18
C ALA A 232 13.39 -2.46 10.56
N GLU A 233 14.58 -1.93 10.87
CA GLU A 233 14.88 -1.23 12.11
C GLU A 233 14.69 0.29 11.94
N VAL A 234 15.23 0.87 10.85
CA VAL A 234 15.20 2.32 10.60
C VAL A 234 13.78 2.85 10.45
N GLN A 235 12.92 2.15 9.71
CA GLN A 235 11.60 2.65 9.37
C GLN A 235 10.69 2.91 10.59
N PRO A 236 10.46 1.95 11.50
CA PRO A 236 9.65 2.21 12.69
C PRO A 236 10.30 3.24 13.63
N ALA A 237 11.64 3.27 13.68
CA ALA A 237 12.40 4.25 14.44
C ALA A 237 12.17 5.68 13.93
N LEU A 238 12.29 5.92 12.62
CA LEU A 238 12.08 7.23 12.00
C LEU A 238 10.67 7.75 12.21
N LEU A 239 9.65 6.90 12.02
CA LEU A 239 8.26 7.28 12.24
C LEU A 239 8.03 7.71 13.70
N SER A 240 8.46 6.88 14.64
CA SER A 240 8.29 7.13 16.08
C SER A 240 9.03 8.39 16.52
N ALA A 241 10.28 8.55 16.08
CA ALA A 241 11.09 9.73 16.36
C ALA A 241 10.46 11.00 15.76
N PHE A 242 10.01 10.95 14.51
CA PHE A 242 9.40 12.10 13.84
C PHE A 242 8.09 12.54 14.52
N GLN A 243 7.17 11.61 14.77
CA GLN A 243 5.90 11.92 15.45
C GLN A 243 6.13 12.48 16.86
N ALA A 244 7.03 11.87 17.64
CA ALA A 244 7.37 12.36 18.97
C ALA A 244 8.06 13.73 18.93
N THR A 245 8.87 14.00 17.89
CA THR A 245 9.51 15.29 17.68
C THR A 245 8.48 16.36 17.36
N LEU A 246 7.56 16.11 16.42
CA LEU A 246 6.46 17.03 16.10
C LEU A 246 5.61 17.34 17.33
N ALA A 247 5.21 16.32 18.08
CA ALA A 247 4.44 16.48 19.32
C ALA A 247 5.20 17.34 20.36
N ARG A 248 6.52 17.15 20.48
CA ARG A 248 7.36 17.91 21.42
C ARG A 248 7.46 19.39 21.05
N VAL A 249 7.50 19.71 19.75
CA VAL A 249 7.53 21.11 19.27
C VAL A 249 6.13 21.71 19.06
N GLY A 250 5.07 20.96 19.38
CA GLY A 250 3.68 21.42 19.27
C GLY A 250 3.18 21.53 17.82
N LEU A 251 3.81 20.86 16.88
CA LEU A 251 3.38 20.82 15.47
C LEU A 251 2.51 19.59 15.20
N ARG A 252 1.52 19.76 14.32
CA ARG A 252 0.75 18.63 13.76
C ARG A 252 1.22 18.36 12.34
N LEU A 253 1.18 17.08 11.94
CA LEU A 253 1.49 16.68 10.57
C LEU A 253 0.58 17.36 9.54
N ALA A 254 -0.68 17.63 9.93
CA ALA A 254 -1.67 18.33 9.11
C ALA A 254 -1.25 19.75 8.72
N ASP A 255 -0.52 20.45 9.60
CA ASP A 255 -0.17 21.87 9.47
C ASP A 255 1.09 22.10 8.63
N LEU A 256 1.80 21.03 8.26
CA LEU A 256 3.00 21.10 7.44
C LEU A 256 2.68 21.17 5.93
N PRO A 257 3.49 21.89 5.14
CA PRO A 257 3.29 22.02 3.69
C PRO A 257 3.73 20.75 2.93
N LEU A 258 2.96 19.67 3.06
CA LEU A 258 3.32 18.32 2.59
C LEU A 258 2.46 17.82 1.41
N ALA A 259 1.80 18.71 0.67
CA ALA A 259 0.86 18.31 -0.38
C ALA A 259 1.49 17.38 -1.43
N GLU A 260 2.69 17.70 -1.91
CA GLU A 260 3.42 16.89 -2.88
C GLU A 260 3.92 15.58 -2.28
N LEU A 261 4.42 15.60 -1.04
CA LEU A 261 4.91 14.41 -0.33
C LEU A 261 3.78 13.42 -0.03
N ARG A 262 2.59 13.91 0.31
CA ARG A 262 1.39 13.09 0.56
C ARG A 262 0.92 12.30 -0.66
N ALA A 263 1.22 12.78 -1.86
CA ALA A 263 0.82 12.11 -3.10
C ALA A 263 1.75 10.95 -3.48
N ARG A 264 2.91 10.81 -2.81
CA ARG A 264 3.91 9.80 -3.15
C ARG A 264 3.63 8.46 -2.45
N PRO A 265 3.91 7.30 -3.08
CA PRO A 265 3.65 5.99 -2.50
C PRO A 265 4.39 5.74 -1.18
N GLU A 266 5.55 6.40 -1.00
CA GLU A 266 6.34 6.35 0.22
C GLU A 266 5.60 6.90 1.44
N TRP A 267 4.60 7.78 1.26
CA TRP A 267 3.81 8.33 2.38
C TRP A 267 3.12 7.22 3.19
N ALA A 268 2.47 6.29 2.48
CA ALA A 268 1.78 5.18 3.10
C ALA A 268 2.76 4.13 3.65
N SER A 269 3.83 3.85 2.90
CA SER A 269 4.90 2.97 3.37
C SER A 269 5.59 3.52 4.61
N ALA A 270 5.75 4.84 4.74
CA ALA A 270 6.23 5.49 5.95
C ALA A 270 5.24 5.39 7.13
N GLY A 271 4.00 4.94 6.90
CA GLY A 271 2.96 4.81 7.93
C GLY A 271 2.28 6.12 8.33
N LEU A 272 2.35 7.15 7.47
CA LEU A 272 1.88 8.50 7.78
C LEU A 272 0.39 8.75 7.45
N GLU A 273 -0.33 7.76 6.90
CA GLU A 273 -1.77 7.89 6.62
C GLU A 273 -2.64 7.90 7.89
N VAL A 274 -2.11 7.39 9.00
CA VAL A 274 -2.84 7.24 10.27
C VAL A 274 -2.44 8.29 11.32
N ALA A 275 -1.59 9.24 10.94
CA ALA A 275 -0.89 10.17 11.83
C ALA A 275 -1.49 11.59 11.86
#